data_AF-A0ABD5DDU6-F1
#
_entry.id   AF-A0ABD5DDU6-F1
#
_cell.length_a   1.000
_cell.length_b   1.000
_cell.length_c   1.000
_cell.angle_alpha   90.00
_cell.angle_beta   90.00
_cell.angle_gamma   90.00
#
_symmetry.space_group_name_H-M   'P 1'
#
loop_
_entity.id
_entity.type
_entity.pdbx_description
1 polymer ?
#
loop_
_entity_poly.entity_id
_entity_poly.type
_entity_poly.pdbx_seq_one_letter_code
_entity_poly.pdbx_strand_id
1 'polypeptide(L)'
;HVLAMLRETLHASGGDTALSLSLRVAKDRLGHDIAPGDTSTAEGEAHLQGTLGTIPLNIWLNKYAGPAGGQKGMRIGLRDGRIITLDRAPEGEVVTLQD
;
A
#
# COMPACT_ATOMS: atom_id res chain seq x y z
N HIS A 1 -3.04 -5.25 8.64
CA HIS A 1 -1.87 -6.01 8.14
C HIS A 1 -0.84 -5.07 7.49
N VAL A 2 -1.05 -4.55 6.27
CA VAL A 2 -0.04 -3.70 5.59
C VAL A 2 0.47 -2.50 6.43
N LEU A 3 -0.44 -1.73 7.03
CA LEU A 3 -0.07 -0.59 7.89
C LEU A 3 0.67 -1.00 9.17
N ALA A 4 0.38 -2.19 9.69
CA ALA A 4 1.06 -2.71 10.88
C ALA A 4 2.49 -3.14 10.55
N MET A 5 2.68 -3.89 9.46
CA MET A 5 4.00 -4.30 8.97
C MET A 5 4.90 -3.10 8.69
N LEU A 6 4.36 -2.06 8.05
CA LEU A 6 5.04 -0.79 7.81
C LEU A 6 5.59 -0.15 9.08
N ARG A 7 4.73 -0.03 10.08
CA ARG A 7 5.09 0.59 11.36
C ARG A 7 6.14 -0.25 12.09
N GLU A 8 6.01 -1.57 12.07
CA GLU A 8 6.94 -2.49 12.72
C GLU A 8 8.32 -2.50 12.05
N THR A 9 8.40 -2.53 10.72
CA THR A 9 9.67 -2.48 9.98
C THR A 9 10.46 -1.22 10.29
N LEU A 10 9.80 -0.06 10.37
CA LEU A 10 10.49 1.19 10.70
C LEU A 10 10.79 1.37 12.17
N HIS A 11 9.92 0.85 13.04
CA HIS A 11 10.23 0.81 14.47
C HIS A 11 11.51 0.00 14.70
N ALA A 12 11.68 -1.13 14.01
CA ALA A 12 12.88 -1.94 14.07
C ALA A 12 14.13 -1.24 13.49
N SER A 13 13.97 -0.28 12.56
CA SER A 13 15.09 0.49 12.00
C SER A 13 15.42 1.77 12.79
N GLY A 14 14.72 2.04 13.90
CA GLY A 14 14.93 3.24 14.72
C GLY A 14 14.46 4.54 14.06
N GLY A 15 13.67 4.46 13.00
CA GLY A 15 13.14 5.62 12.28
C GLY A 15 11.92 6.26 12.95
N ASP A 16 11.59 7.48 12.55
CA ASP A 16 10.31 8.09 12.89
C ASP A 16 9.15 7.26 12.30
N THR A 17 8.17 6.95 13.15
CA THR A 17 7.02 6.11 12.80
C THR A 17 5.74 6.90 12.60
N ALA A 18 5.80 8.24 12.62
CA ALA A 18 4.67 9.11 12.31
C ALA A 18 4.11 8.80 10.92
N LEU A 19 2.89 8.28 10.87
CA LEU A 19 2.20 7.92 9.63
C LEU A 19 1.13 8.95 9.29
N SER A 20 1.23 9.54 8.10
CA SER A 20 0.21 10.43 7.54
C SER A 20 -0.21 9.89 6.19
N LEU A 21 -1.50 9.60 6.01
CA LEU A 21 -2.05 9.06 4.77
C LEU A 21 -3.31 9.82 4.37
N SER A 22 -3.41 10.12 3.09
CA SER A 22 -4.64 10.60 2.45
C SER A 22 -5.14 9.55 1.48
N LEU A 23 -6.43 9.24 1.56
CA LEU A 23 -7.09 8.44 0.55
C LEU A 23 -7.14 9.23 -0.76
N ARG A 24 -6.65 8.64 -1.85
CA ARG A 24 -6.70 9.23 -3.19
C ARG A 24 -7.83 8.63 -4.02
N VAL A 25 -7.98 7.32 -3.94
CA VAL A 25 -8.99 6.55 -4.66
C VAL A 25 -9.48 5.44 -3.76
N ALA A 26 -10.79 5.20 -3.74
CA ALA A 26 -11.40 3.97 -3.25
C ALA A 26 -12.56 3.60 -4.17
N LYS A 27 -12.47 2.43 -4.79
CA LYS A 27 -13.48 1.94 -5.73
C LYS A 27 -13.85 0.51 -5.44
N ASP A 28 -15.12 0.16 -5.62
CA ASP A 28 -15.60 -1.21 -5.55
C ASP A 28 -15.10 -2.04 -6.74
N ARG A 29 -15.38 -3.34 -6.74
CA ARG A 29 -14.98 -4.24 -7.84
C ARG A 29 -15.57 -3.89 -9.22
N LEU A 30 -16.62 -3.08 -9.27
CA LEU A 30 -17.27 -2.61 -10.49
C LEU A 30 -16.75 -1.23 -10.92
N GLY A 31 -15.89 -0.61 -10.12
CA GLY A 31 -15.30 0.70 -10.37
C GLY A 31 -16.11 1.87 -9.82
N HIS A 32 -17.15 1.63 -9.01
CA HIS A 32 -17.89 2.71 -8.35
C HIS A 32 -17.14 3.20 -7.13
N ASP A 33 -17.23 4.50 -6.85
CA ASP A 33 -16.60 5.06 -5.66
C ASP A 33 -17.19 4.47 -4.38
N ILE A 34 -16.31 4.08 -3.45
CA ILE A 34 -16.72 3.63 -2.11
C ILE A 34 -16.90 4.87 -1.24
N ALA A 35 -18.10 5.03 -0.68
CA ALA A 35 -18.42 6.19 0.15
C ALA A 35 -17.68 6.14 1.51
N PRO A 36 -17.31 7.30 2.08
CA PRO A 36 -16.78 7.36 3.45
C PRO A 36 -17.76 6.73 4.46
N GLY A 37 -17.26 5.81 5.28
CA GLY A 37 -18.07 5.11 6.28
C GLY A 37 -18.80 3.87 5.76
N ASP A 38 -18.67 3.51 4.49
CA ASP A 38 -19.18 2.24 3.97
C ASP A 38 -18.39 1.06 4.57
N THR A 39 -19.08 0.26 5.37
CA THR A 39 -18.56 -0.96 5.99
C THR A 39 -19.14 -2.24 5.36
N SER A 40 -19.97 -2.09 4.34
CA SER A 40 -20.69 -3.18 3.66
C SER A 40 -20.00 -3.63 2.38
N THR A 41 -19.33 -2.71 1.68
CA THR A 41 -18.56 -3.05 0.48
C THR A 41 -17.30 -3.83 0.87
N ALA A 42 -17.34 -5.13 0.61
CA ALA A 42 -16.27 -6.03 1.02
C ALA A 42 -15.07 -6.05 0.04
N GLU A 43 -15.21 -5.47 -1.16
CA GLU A 43 -14.35 -5.75 -2.31
C GLU A 43 -14.06 -4.51 -3.14
N GLY A 44 -12.78 -4.30 -3.51
CA GLY A 44 -12.40 -3.13 -4.28
C GLY A 44 -10.90 -2.88 -4.33
N GLU A 45 -10.55 -1.67 -4.77
CA GLU A 45 -9.22 -1.11 -4.78
C GLU A 45 -9.13 0.22 -4.02
N ALA A 46 -7.98 0.49 -3.41
CA ALA A 46 -7.69 1.76 -2.79
C ALA A 46 -6.25 2.20 -3.04
N HIS A 47 -6.06 3.50 -3.26
CA HIS A 47 -4.75 4.14 -3.29
C HIS A 47 -4.66 5.14 -2.14
N LEU A 48 -3.69 4.93 -1.26
CA LEU A 48 -3.34 5.86 -0.19
C LEU A 48 -1.98 6.48 -0.50
N GLN A 49 -1.87 7.79 -0.31
CA GLN A 49 -0.63 8.53 -0.50
C GLN A 49 -0.34 9.35 0.75
N GLY A 50 0.93 9.40 1.14
CA GLY A 50 1.37 10.31 2.18
C GLY A 50 2.81 10.05 2.59
N THR A 51 3.06 10.08 3.89
CA THR A 51 4.40 9.94 4.45
C THR A 51 4.42 8.99 5.64
N LEU A 52 5.58 8.39 5.82
CA LEU A 52 5.94 7.68 7.04
C LEU A 52 7.28 8.24 7.52
N GLY A 53 7.22 9.01 8.61
CA GLY A 53 8.25 9.99 8.94
C GLY A 53 8.43 10.98 7.79
N THR A 54 9.66 11.09 7.28
CA THR A 54 10.00 11.91 6.11
C THR A 54 9.97 11.13 4.78
N ILE A 55 9.60 9.85 4.80
CA ILE A 55 9.67 8.98 3.62
C ILE A 55 8.33 9.06 2.86
N PRO A 56 8.33 9.44 1.57
CA PRO A 56 7.11 9.44 0.77
C PRO A 56 6.65 8.01 0.50
N LEU A 57 5.35 7.79 0.69
CA LEU A 57 4.73 6.47 0.66
C LEU A 57 3.50 6.46 -0.24
N ASN A 58 3.38 5.41 -1.05
CA ASN A 58 2.15 5.07 -1.75
C ASN A 58 1.76 3.62 -1.44
N ILE A 59 0.50 3.40 -1.10
CA ILE A 59 -0.05 2.08 -0.79
C ILE A 59 -1.18 1.79 -1.78
N TRP A 60 -1.09 0.66 -2.48
CA TRP A 60 -2.16 0.15 -3.33
C TRP A 60 -2.73 -1.11 -2.71
N LEU A 61 -3.99 -1.04 -2.32
CA LEU A 61 -4.73 -2.16 -1.76
C LEU A 61 -5.73 -2.61 -2.81
N ASN A 62 -5.45 -3.69 -3.53
CA ASN A 62 -6.43 -4.30 -4.43
C ASN A 62 -6.83 -5.69 -3.91
N LYS A 63 -8.09 -5.89 -3.56
CA LYS A 63 -8.54 -7.19 -3.03
C LYS A 63 -8.57 -8.29 -4.10
N TYR A 64 -8.65 -7.94 -5.41
CA TYR A 64 -8.89 -8.87 -6.54
C TYR A 64 -8.21 -8.53 -7.87
N ALA A 65 -6.91 -8.21 -7.98
CA ALA A 65 -6.27 -8.31 -9.31
C ALA A 65 -6.05 -9.81 -9.68
N GLY A 66 -7.16 -10.52 -9.89
CA GLY A 66 -7.28 -11.83 -10.55
C GLY A 66 -6.43 -13.01 -10.00
N PRO A 67 -6.56 -14.19 -10.64
CA PRO A 67 -5.72 -15.37 -10.37
C PRO A 67 -4.23 -15.14 -10.66
N ALA A 68 -3.90 -14.09 -11.43
CA ALA A 68 -2.54 -13.70 -11.81
C ALA A 68 -1.79 -12.90 -10.73
N GLY A 69 -2.40 -12.69 -9.55
CA GLY A 69 -1.76 -11.99 -8.43
C GLY A 69 -2.18 -10.53 -8.38
N GLY A 70 -3.10 -10.26 -7.45
CA GLY A 70 -3.51 -8.93 -7.04
C GLY A 70 -2.32 -8.02 -6.78
N GLN A 71 -2.30 -6.78 -7.27
CA GLN A 71 -1.46 -5.70 -6.70
C GLN A 71 -1.93 -5.44 -5.26
N LYS A 72 -1.52 -6.33 -4.35
CA LYS A 72 -1.54 -6.16 -2.91
C LYS A 72 -0.12 -5.83 -2.56
N GLY A 73 0.15 -4.54 -2.48
CA GLY A 73 1.52 -4.11 -2.37
C GLY A 73 1.70 -2.67 -1.95
N MET A 74 2.95 -2.33 -1.74
CA MET A 74 3.39 -1.05 -1.24
C MET A 74 4.56 -0.59 -2.08
N ARG A 75 4.60 0.71 -2.39
CA ARG A 75 5.79 1.32 -2.95
C ARG A 75 6.30 2.42 -2.05
N ILE A 76 7.59 2.35 -1.75
CA ILE A 76 8.33 3.34 -0.96
C ILE A 76 9.28 4.06 -1.91
N GLY A 77 9.13 5.39 -2.02
CA GLY A 77 10.06 6.21 -2.79
C GLY A 77 11.30 6.53 -1.98
N LEU A 78 12.48 6.23 -2.53
CA LEU A 78 13.76 6.57 -1.93
C LEU A 78 14.23 7.96 -2.39
N ARG A 79 15.12 8.56 -1.60
CA ARG A 79 15.64 9.91 -1.88
C ARG A 79 16.41 10.02 -3.20
N ASP A 80 16.98 8.92 -3.67
CA ASP A 80 17.71 8.84 -4.93
C ASP A 80 16.83 8.56 -6.16
N GLY A 81 15.50 8.57 -5.98
CA GLY A 81 14.53 8.36 -7.06
C GLY A 81 14.09 6.90 -7.22
N ARG A 82 14.84 5.96 -6.64
CA ARG A 82 14.51 4.53 -6.71
C ARG A 82 13.24 4.21 -5.93
N ILE A 83 12.60 3.10 -6.29
CA ILE A 83 11.35 2.64 -5.67
C ILE A 83 11.53 1.23 -5.13
N ILE A 84 11.31 1.05 -3.83
CA ILE A 84 11.12 -0.29 -3.25
C ILE A 84 9.66 -0.68 -3.47
N THR A 85 9.42 -1.79 -4.15
CA THR A 85 8.09 -2.38 -4.30
C THR A 85 8.01 -3.66 -3.48
N LEU A 86 6.99 -3.76 -2.63
CA LEU A 86 6.63 -4.96 -1.90
C LEU A 86 5.30 -5.44 -2.46
N ASP A 87 5.29 -6.57 -3.16
CA ASP A 87 4.11 -7.17 -3.76
C ASP A 87 3.90 -8.59 -3.21
N ARG A 88 2.73 -9.17 -3.52
CA ARG A 88 2.42 -10.57 -3.20
C ARG A 88 2.35 -11.41 -4.47
N ALA A 89 3.20 -12.43 -4.56
CA ALA A 89 3.18 -13.45 -5.60
C ALA A 89 2.57 -14.77 -5.07
N PRO A 90 2.26 -15.75 -5.95
CA PRO A 90 1.78 -17.06 -5.52
C PRO A 90 2.71 -17.77 -4.52
N GLU A 91 4.02 -17.58 -4.69
CA GLU A 91 5.10 -18.20 -3.88
C GLU A 91 5.35 -17.48 -2.54
N GLY A 92 4.77 -16.28 -2.33
CA GLY A 92 5.02 -15.47 -1.14
C GLY A 92 5.15 -13.97 -1.41
N GLU A 93 5.64 -13.24 -0.41
CA GLU A 93 5.94 -11.81 -0.55
C GLU A 93 7.20 -11.61 -1.40
N VAL A 94 7.16 -10.64 -2.31
CA VAL A 94 8.27 -10.31 -3.22
C VAL A 94 8.64 -8.85 -3.01
N VAL A 95 9.93 -8.62 -2.76
CA VAL A 95 10.51 -7.28 -2.62
C VAL A 95 11.44 -7.01 -3.79
N THR A 96 11.21 -5.91 -4.51
CA THR A 96 12.05 -5.47 -5.62
C THR A 96 12.50 -4.01 -5.42
N LEU A 97 13.66 -3.68 -5.98
CA LEU A 97 14.15 -2.30 -6.08
C LEU A 97 14.16 -1.93 -7.57
N GLN A 98 13.52 -0.82 -7.90
CA GLN A 98 13.41 -0.29 -9.27
C GLN A 98 14.13 1.05 -9.35
N ASP A 99 14.81 1.29 -10.47
CA ASP A 99 15.48 2.56 -10.78
C ASP A 99 14.52 3.59 -11.40
#